data_AF-A0A1W0WYI5-F1
#
_entry.id   AF-A0A1W0WYI5-F1
#
_cell.length_a   1.000
_cell.length_b   1.000
_cell.length_c   1.000
_cell.angle_alpha   90.00
_cell.angle_beta   90.00
_cell.angle_gamma   90.00
#
_symmetry.space_group_name_H-M   'P 1'
#
loop_
_entity.id
_entity.type
_entity.pdbx_description
1 polymer ?
#
loop_
_entity_poly.entity_id
_entity_poly.type
_entity_poly.pdbx_seq_one_letter_code
_entity_poly.pdbx_strand_id
1 'polypeptide(L)'
;MLINYDYKILQPDLNSDIGLKGRNQRKPLEALNQMVNWKRVDLLCHPVCTTYLEAKWWTYGLLFHVITLTLYVTFLTLLTFLILTGIDFDLRPNLRQLSIDRIKKYKPELLAGNATRVGPVDLSMPAGDVNMNVGDKTLLAFVISFAMLHLLKKVFQLRREGLSYFIRLITLFELTLYLSTMTFSIGFFDTANYYMTWQSQWLLGAVSILFAWVNMFFYLRRYGELGMHVMILLRTMKILTEAMVVLFVVVVAFSITFYAINPAKILPADPFFYTKSHDGDGMMDIYWTSYSSLQVAILRVSDQMIGDADVIVNFIDPILNGQMAFPVLTYIFAMISIVVITILLQSLVIGLTVGEIRDLRENVTLQRKIMQVDLHTEIEEKFTNVIMASWDIKPERRVYPNRMRSRFLKSILEYFAATEQKENDDTLVLRRSSSHPSISNEVMNDAKIVDELSAKVDQQHELLRTIIQSMKIQMEADILDDEDVEARRKKLSRFVDRSRPHSRFADSRSHGILDEE
;
A
#
# COMPACT_ATOMS: atom_id res chain seq x y z
N MET A 1 -9.37 -27.83 34.11
CA MET A 1 -8.34 -26.80 34.27
C MET A 1 -8.99 -25.44 34.06
N LEU A 2 -8.89 -24.54 35.04
CA LEU A 2 -9.37 -23.16 34.93
C LEU A 2 -8.14 -22.26 34.77
N ILE A 3 -8.14 -21.39 33.77
CA ILE A 3 -7.06 -20.41 33.56
C ILE A 3 -7.64 -19.04 33.85
N ASN A 4 -7.03 -18.32 34.79
CA ASN A 4 -7.40 -16.94 35.13
C ASN A 4 -6.34 -15.99 34.56
N TYR A 5 -6.79 -15.06 33.72
CA TYR A 5 -5.97 -13.98 33.19
C TYR A 5 -6.23 -12.71 33.99
N ASP A 6 -5.18 -12.05 34.48
CA ASP A 6 -5.22 -10.74 35.15
C ASP A 6 -4.70 -9.66 34.18
N TYR A 7 -5.49 -8.60 33.99
CA TYR A 7 -5.24 -7.52 33.05
C TYR A 7 -4.81 -6.20 33.72
N LYS A 8 -4.66 -6.15 35.05
CA LYS A 8 -4.32 -4.92 35.81
C LYS A 8 -3.05 -4.21 35.33
N ILE A 9 -2.08 -4.96 34.81
CA ILE A 9 -0.81 -4.40 34.31
C ILE A 9 -0.98 -3.75 32.92
N LEU A 10 -1.94 -4.23 32.11
CA LEU A 10 -2.13 -3.78 30.73
C LEU A 10 -2.94 -2.48 30.64
N GLN A 11 -3.90 -2.28 31.55
CA GLN A 11 -4.68 -1.06 31.64
C GLN A 11 -5.02 -0.74 33.10
N PRO A 12 -4.62 0.44 33.62
CA PRO A 12 -5.05 0.90 34.93
C PRO A 12 -6.54 1.30 34.91
N ASP A 13 -7.19 1.30 36.09
CA ASP A 13 -8.63 1.57 36.23
C ASP A 13 -9.05 2.89 35.56
N LEU A 14 -9.98 2.77 34.61
CA LEU A 14 -10.50 3.91 33.82
C LEU A 14 -11.14 4.99 34.71
N ASN A 15 -11.65 4.59 35.88
CA ASN A 15 -12.24 5.49 36.88
C ASN A 15 -11.23 6.50 37.45
N SER A 16 -9.93 6.19 37.43
CA SER A 16 -8.88 7.13 37.87
C SER A 16 -8.64 8.27 36.88
N ASP A 17 -9.02 8.09 35.61
CA ASP A 17 -8.79 9.06 34.54
C ASP A 17 -9.98 10.02 34.30
N ILE A 18 -11.14 9.79 34.94
CA ILE A 18 -12.37 10.61 34.75
C ILE A 18 -12.17 12.07 35.21
N GLY A 19 -11.15 12.36 36.02
CA GLY A 19 -10.82 13.71 36.51
C GLY A 19 -9.63 14.40 35.81
N LEU A 20 -8.89 13.72 34.94
CA LEU A 20 -7.67 14.25 34.32
C LEU A 20 -7.99 14.94 32.99
N LYS A 21 -7.85 16.28 32.93
CA LYS A 21 -7.98 17.07 31.70
C LYS A 21 -6.61 17.55 31.19
N GLY A 22 -6.42 17.56 29.87
CA GLY A 22 -5.23 18.12 29.21
C GLY A 22 -4.06 17.14 29.11
N ARG A 23 -2.82 17.62 29.34
CA ARG A 23 -1.56 16.85 29.17
C ARG A 23 -1.43 15.59 30.05
N ASN A 24 -2.28 15.44 31.07
CA ASN A 24 -2.26 14.30 31.99
C ASN A 24 -3.24 13.18 31.60
N GLN A 25 -3.97 13.34 30.49
CA GLN A 25 -4.90 12.31 30.01
C GLN A 25 -4.09 11.16 29.39
N ARG A 26 -4.14 9.99 30.04
CA ARG A 26 -3.41 8.80 29.58
C ARG A 26 -3.97 8.36 28.24
N LYS A 27 -3.07 7.95 27.34
CA LYS A 27 -3.50 7.35 26.06
C LYS A 27 -4.14 6.00 26.35
N PRO A 28 -5.26 5.66 25.71
CA PRO A 28 -5.83 4.33 25.84
C PRO A 28 -4.79 3.28 25.41
N LEU A 29 -4.76 2.13 26.10
CA LEU A 29 -3.91 0.99 25.78
C LEU A 29 -2.39 1.32 25.73
N GLU A 30 -1.90 2.16 26.65
CA GLU A 30 -0.50 2.62 26.66
C GLU A 30 0.52 1.47 26.64
N ALA A 31 0.33 0.42 27.45
CA ALA A 31 1.24 -0.72 27.50
C ALA A 31 1.35 -1.44 26.15
N LEU A 32 0.22 -1.70 25.47
CA LEU A 32 0.21 -2.35 24.17
C LEU A 32 0.78 -1.44 23.09
N ASN A 33 0.46 -0.14 23.12
CA ASN A 33 1.02 0.85 22.21
C ASN A 33 2.54 0.97 22.34
N GLN A 34 3.09 0.90 23.56
CA GLN A 34 4.53 0.84 23.76
C GLN A 34 5.12 -0.46 23.21
N MET A 35 4.51 -1.62 23.48
CA MET A 35 5.00 -2.90 22.93
C MET A 35 5.02 -2.89 21.39
N VAL A 36 4.05 -2.23 20.74
CA VAL A 36 4.02 -1.96 19.30
C VAL A 36 5.18 -1.07 18.86
N ASN A 37 5.38 0.07 19.53
CA ASN A 37 6.45 1.02 19.20
C ASN A 37 7.85 0.39 19.33
N TRP A 38 8.05 -0.46 20.33
CA TRP A 38 9.30 -1.20 20.56
C TRP A 38 9.40 -2.50 19.75
N LYS A 39 8.44 -2.79 18.86
CA LYS A 39 8.37 -3.99 18.00
C LYS A 39 8.53 -5.31 18.77
N ARG A 40 8.05 -5.38 20.02
CA ARG A 40 8.16 -6.58 20.87
C ARG A 40 7.03 -7.56 20.57
N VAL A 41 7.16 -8.28 19.45
CA VAL A 41 6.13 -9.19 18.95
C VAL A 41 5.80 -10.31 19.95
N ASP A 42 6.82 -10.85 20.60
CA ASP A 42 6.65 -12.01 21.48
C ASP A 42 5.81 -11.64 22.72
N LEU A 43 5.89 -10.39 23.18
CA LEU A 43 5.02 -9.84 24.23
C LEU A 43 3.58 -9.61 23.73
N LEU A 44 3.41 -9.13 22.49
CA LEU A 44 2.09 -8.95 21.87
C LEU A 44 1.35 -10.29 21.65
N CYS A 45 2.11 -11.33 21.34
CA CYS A 45 1.61 -12.69 21.14
C CYS A 45 1.40 -13.46 22.44
N HIS A 46 1.78 -12.91 23.60
CA HIS A 46 1.57 -13.55 24.88
C HIS A 46 0.08 -13.81 25.15
N PRO A 47 -0.31 -14.99 25.68
CA PRO A 47 -1.72 -15.35 25.91
C PRO A 47 -2.54 -14.32 26.71
N VAL A 48 -1.90 -13.57 27.61
CA VAL A 48 -2.57 -12.49 28.37
C VAL A 48 -2.97 -11.34 27.43
N CYS A 49 -2.07 -10.89 26.54
CA CYS A 49 -2.32 -9.81 25.58
C CYS A 49 -3.36 -10.22 24.53
N THR A 50 -3.30 -11.46 24.05
CA THR A 50 -4.24 -11.98 23.05
C THR A 50 -5.65 -12.10 23.63
N THR A 51 -5.81 -12.73 24.79
CA THR A 51 -7.12 -12.89 25.44
C THR A 51 -7.74 -11.56 25.86
N TYR A 52 -6.90 -10.56 26.17
CA TYR A 52 -7.31 -9.19 26.46
C TYR A 52 -7.83 -8.46 25.21
N LEU A 53 -7.08 -8.49 24.10
CA LEU A 53 -7.51 -7.92 22.82
C LEU A 53 -8.79 -8.60 22.30
N GLU A 54 -8.89 -9.92 22.44
CA GLU A 54 -10.12 -10.66 22.13
C GLU A 54 -11.29 -10.23 23.01
N ALA A 55 -11.06 -10.00 24.31
CA ALA A 55 -12.12 -9.50 25.20
C ALA A 55 -12.64 -8.14 24.71
N LYS A 56 -11.74 -7.20 24.38
CA LYS A 56 -12.12 -5.88 23.82
C LYS A 56 -12.85 -5.98 22.49
N TRP A 57 -12.39 -6.89 21.63
CA TRP A 57 -13.05 -7.16 20.36
C TRP A 57 -14.50 -7.62 20.55
N TRP A 58 -14.75 -8.55 21.45
CA TRP A 58 -16.10 -9.07 21.70
C TRP A 58 -17.00 -8.11 22.48
N THR A 59 -16.45 -7.24 23.33
CA THR A 59 -17.25 -6.29 24.11
C THR A 59 -17.81 -5.16 23.23
N TYR A 60 -16.97 -4.51 22.43
CA TYR A 60 -17.39 -3.35 21.63
C TYR A 60 -16.85 -3.34 20.19
N GLY A 61 -15.66 -3.90 19.95
CA GLY A 61 -14.97 -3.79 18.66
C GLY A 61 -15.75 -4.39 17.49
N LEU A 62 -16.27 -5.61 17.68
CA LEU A 62 -17.04 -6.33 16.66
C LEU A 62 -18.34 -5.59 16.31
N LEU A 63 -19.11 -5.19 17.33
CA LEU A 63 -20.40 -4.53 17.12
C LEU A 63 -20.23 -3.21 16.36
N PHE A 64 -19.32 -2.36 16.82
CA PHE A 64 -19.03 -1.08 16.18
C PHE A 64 -18.57 -1.26 14.72
N HIS A 65 -17.70 -2.24 14.49
CA HIS A 65 -17.16 -2.49 13.17
C HIS A 65 -18.21 -3.04 12.20
N VAL A 66 -19.01 -4.04 12.64
CA VAL A 66 -20.09 -4.62 11.83
C VAL A 66 -21.14 -3.58 11.48
N ILE A 67 -21.56 -2.72 12.44
CA ILE A 67 -22.49 -1.62 12.15
C ILE A 67 -21.89 -0.67 11.09
N THR A 68 -20.63 -0.27 11.27
CA THR A 68 -19.97 0.65 10.32
C THR A 68 -19.85 0.06 8.93
N LEU A 69 -19.41 -1.21 8.81
CA LEU A 69 -19.33 -1.89 7.52
C LEU A 69 -20.72 -2.02 6.90
N THR A 70 -21.73 -2.41 7.68
CA THR A 70 -23.08 -2.65 7.17
C THR A 70 -23.69 -1.36 6.63
N LEU A 71 -23.52 -0.24 7.34
CA LEU A 71 -23.93 1.08 6.87
C LEU A 71 -23.22 1.46 5.57
N TYR A 72 -21.92 1.19 5.47
CA TYR A 72 -21.15 1.48 4.27
C TYR A 72 -21.53 0.59 3.08
N VAL A 73 -21.70 -0.71 3.29
CA VAL A 73 -22.14 -1.67 2.26
C VAL A 73 -23.55 -1.31 1.78
N THR A 74 -24.45 -0.91 2.69
CA THR A 74 -25.79 -0.44 2.32
C THR A 74 -25.70 0.81 1.44
N PHE A 75 -24.86 1.78 1.79
CA PHE A 75 -24.62 2.93 0.93
C PHE A 75 -24.05 2.54 -0.44
N LEU A 76 -23.07 1.64 -0.47
CA LEU A 76 -22.41 1.18 -1.70
C LEU A 76 -23.39 0.45 -2.62
N THR A 77 -24.24 -0.42 -2.09
CA THR A 77 -25.26 -1.13 -2.89
C THR A 77 -26.32 -0.17 -3.42
N LEU A 78 -26.77 0.78 -2.61
CA LEU A 78 -27.73 1.81 -3.03
C LEU A 78 -27.15 2.73 -4.11
N LEU A 79 -25.89 3.15 -3.98
CA LEU A 79 -25.19 3.95 -5.00
C LEU A 79 -25.01 3.15 -6.30
N THR A 80 -24.60 1.88 -6.20
CA THR A 80 -24.45 0.99 -7.36
C THR A 80 -25.80 0.81 -8.07
N PHE A 81 -26.87 0.57 -7.31
CA PHE A 81 -28.22 0.44 -7.85
C PHE A 81 -28.68 1.73 -8.53
N LEU A 82 -28.47 2.91 -7.90
CA LEU A 82 -28.78 4.22 -8.47
C LEU A 82 -28.07 4.45 -9.82
N ILE A 83 -26.80 4.05 -9.93
CA ILE A 83 -26.03 4.23 -11.17
C ILE A 83 -26.53 3.27 -12.25
N LEU A 84 -26.78 2.00 -11.91
CA LEU A 84 -27.29 1.03 -12.87
C LEU A 84 -28.66 1.42 -13.41
N THR A 85 -29.59 1.86 -12.55
CA THR A 85 -30.91 2.33 -13.00
C THR A 85 -30.81 3.64 -13.79
N GLY A 86 -29.95 4.57 -13.36
CA GLY A 86 -29.72 5.81 -14.08
C GLY A 86 -29.09 5.60 -15.46
N ILE A 87 -28.24 4.58 -15.64
CA ILE A 87 -27.64 4.27 -16.95
C ILE A 87 -28.74 3.95 -17.97
N ASP A 88 -29.73 3.16 -17.56
CA ASP A 88 -30.80 2.71 -18.45
C ASP A 88 -31.84 3.81 -18.68
N PHE A 89 -32.16 4.59 -17.64
CA PHE A 89 -33.21 5.62 -17.68
C PHE A 89 -32.74 6.97 -18.26
N ASP A 90 -31.47 7.35 -18.06
CA ASP A 90 -30.97 8.69 -18.40
C ASP A 90 -29.74 8.65 -19.34
N LEU A 91 -28.69 7.89 -19.03
CA LEU A 91 -27.46 7.91 -19.84
C LEU A 91 -27.66 7.35 -21.26
N ARG A 92 -28.23 6.15 -21.40
CA ARG A 92 -28.42 5.51 -22.71
C ARG A 92 -29.35 6.32 -23.62
N PRO A 93 -30.49 6.86 -23.15
CA PRO A 93 -31.32 7.76 -23.94
C PRO A 93 -30.59 9.02 -24.42
N ASN A 94 -29.83 9.69 -23.54
CA ASN A 94 -29.05 10.88 -23.94
C ASN A 94 -27.98 10.55 -25.01
N LEU A 95 -27.30 9.41 -24.89
CA LEU A 95 -26.33 8.94 -25.89
C LEU A 95 -26.99 8.58 -27.23
N ARG A 96 -28.17 7.96 -27.18
CA ARG A 96 -28.99 7.64 -28.35
C ARG A 96 -29.45 8.92 -29.05
N GLN A 97 -29.92 9.91 -28.30
CA GLN A 97 -30.32 11.20 -28.83
C GLN A 97 -29.14 11.92 -29.50
N LEU A 98 -27.97 11.94 -28.86
CA LEU A 98 -26.77 12.53 -29.44
C LEU A 98 -26.31 11.82 -30.73
N SER A 99 -26.53 10.51 -30.82
CA SER A 99 -26.28 9.74 -32.04
C SER A 99 -27.26 10.12 -33.14
N ILE A 100 -28.56 10.26 -32.82
CA ILE A 100 -29.60 10.72 -33.75
C ILE A 100 -29.29 12.12 -34.27
N ASP A 101 -28.89 13.05 -33.40
CA ASP A 101 -28.53 14.43 -33.77
C ASP A 101 -27.35 14.47 -34.73
N ARG A 102 -26.34 13.62 -34.52
CA ARG A 102 -25.20 13.48 -35.44
C ARG A 102 -25.63 12.87 -36.78
N ILE A 103 -26.48 11.86 -36.78
CA ILE A 103 -27.01 11.27 -38.03
C ILE A 103 -27.80 12.33 -38.80
N LYS A 104 -28.69 13.07 -38.12
CA LYS A 104 -29.45 14.17 -38.72
C LYS A 104 -28.54 15.24 -39.34
N LYS A 105 -27.40 15.54 -38.69
CA LYS A 105 -26.43 16.52 -39.15
C LYS A 105 -25.61 16.05 -40.37
N TYR A 106 -25.13 14.80 -40.36
CA TYR A 106 -24.15 14.34 -41.35
C TYR A 106 -24.74 13.44 -42.46
N LYS A 107 -25.81 12.70 -42.18
CA LYS A 107 -26.49 11.79 -43.13
C LYS A 107 -28.00 11.73 -42.84
N PRO A 108 -28.77 12.80 -43.14
CA PRO A 108 -30.20 12.85 -42.83
C PRO A 108 -31.04 11.81 -43.58
N GLU A 109 -30.55 11.30 -44.72
CA GLU A 109 -31.19 10.26 -45.52
C GLU A 109 -31.42 8.96 -44.75
N LEU A 110 -30.55 8.64 -43.78
CA LEU A 110 -30.66 7.44 -42.94
C LEU A 110 -31.85 7.50 -41.97
N LEU A 111 -32.34 8.70 -41.65
CA LEU A 111 -33.52 8.91 -40.79
C LEU A 111 -34.82 9.08 -41.59
N ALA A 112 -34.71 9.30 -42.91
CA ALA A 112 -35.86 9.50 -43.79
C ALA A 112 -36.55 8.18 -44.19
N GLY A 113 -35.84 7.05 -44.10
CA GLY A 113 -36.46 5.73 -44.22
C GLY A 113 -37.19 5.32 -42.93
N ASN A 114 -38.22 4.46 -43.05
CA ASN A 114 -38.85 3.77 -41.90
C ASN A 114 -37.88 2.86 -41.10
N ALA A 115 -36.57 2.94 -41.37
CA ALA A 115 -35.54 2.24 -40.65
C ALA A 115 -35.18 3.04 -39.39
N THR A 116 -35.77 2.70 -38.25
CA THR A 116 -35.26 3.10 -36.92
C THR A 116 -33.93 2.42 -36.58
N ARG A 117 -33.25 1.81 -37.56
CA ARG A 117 -32.08 0.95 -37.37
C ARG A 117 -30.94 1.42 -38.25
N VAL A 118 -29.82 1.76 -37.63
CA VAL A 118 -28.53 1.95 -38.32
C VAL A 118 -27.70 0.71 -38.05
N GLY A 119 -27.76 -0.27 -38.95
CA GLY A 119 -27.16 -1.59 -38.74
C GLY A 119 -27.81 -2.34 -37.56
N PRO A 120 -27.03 -2.91 -36.61
CA PRO A 120 -27.59 -3.65 -35.47
C PRO A 120 -28.22 -2.74 -34.40
N VAL A 121 -28.00 -1.42 -34.46
CA VAL A 121 -28.46 -0.45 -33.46
C VAL A 121 -29.87 0.01 -33.80
N ASP A 122 -30.87 -0.40 -33.00
CA ASP A 122 -32.18 0.25 -32.99
C ASP A 122 -32.04 1.63 -32.33
N LEU A 123 -32.73 2.66 -32.83
CA LEU A 123 -32.73 4.06 -32.40
C LEU A 123 -34.13 4.52 -31.90
N SER A 124 -35.10 3.61 -31.78
CA SER A 124 -36.42 3.85 -31.18
C SER A 124 -36.35 4.50 -29.79
N MET A 125 -36.73 5.77 -29.63
CA MET A 125 -36.85 6.34 -28.28
C MET A 125 -38.10 5.75 -27.62
N PRO A 126 -38.03 5.26 -26.37
CA PRO A 126 -39.23 4.84 -25.66
C PRO A 126 -40.19 6.04 -25.56
N ALA A 127 -41.38 5.91 -26.17
CA ALA A 127 -42.39 6.95 -26.20
C ALA A 127 -43.11 6.98 -24.84
N GLY A 128 -42.61 7.80 -23.93
CA GLY A 128 -43.26 8.11 -22.66
C GLY A 128 -42.46 9.18 -21.93
N ASP A 129 -43.13 10.11 -21.26
CA ASP A 129 -42.49 10.94 -20.25
C ASP A 129 -41.91 10.00 -19.20
N VAL A 130 -40.60 9.77 -19.27
CA VAL A 130 -39.87 8.97 -18.29
C VAL A 130 -39.83 9.83 -17.03
N ASN A 131 -40.95 9.84 -16.30
CA ASN A 131 -41.04 10.41 -14.98
C ASN A 131 -40.37 9.39 -14.04
N MET A 132 -39.35 9.81 -13.30
CA MET A 132 -38.71 8.95 -12.30
C MET A 132 -39.78 8.34 -11.40
N ASN A 133 -39.74 7.02 -11.24
CA ASN A 133 -40.63 6.33 -10.33
C ASN A 133 -40.47 6.91 -8.92
N VAL A 134 -41.53 6.83 -8.12
CA VAL A 134 -41.50 7.31 -6.71
C VAL A 134 -40.35 6.65 -5.95
N GLY A 135 -40.05 5.37 -6.23
CA GLY A 135 -38.92 4.64 -5.65
C GLY A 135 -37.54 5.20 -6.02
N ASP A 136 -37.37 5.70 -7.24
CA ASP A 136 -36.08 6.28 -7.66
C ASP A 136 -35.84 7.64 -7.01
N LYS A 137 -36.92 8.42 -6.83
CA LYS A 137 -36.87 9.71 -6.11
C LYS A 137 -36.54 9.53 -4.63
N THR A 138 -37.11 8.51 -3.97
CA THR A 138 -36.80 8.21 -2.57
C THR A 138 -35.38 7.68 -2.38
N LEU A 139 -34.91 6.82 -3.29
CA LEU A 139 -33.52 6.35 -3.33
C LEU A 139 -32.54 7.52 -3.47
N LEU A 140 -32.79 8.42 -4.43
CA LEU A 140 -31.97 9.59 -4.66
C LEU A 140 -31.87 10.48 -3.40
N ALA A 141 -33.01 10.75 -2.76
CA ALA A 141 -33.06 11.52 -1.52
C ALA A 141 -32.26 10.85 -0.39
N PHE A 142 -32.35 9.53 -0.27
CA PHE A 142 -31.57 8.78 0.71
C PHE A 142 -30.06 8.90 0.46
N VAL A 143 -29.60 8.69 -0.78
CA VAL A 143 -28.18 8.77 -1.15
C VAL A 143 -27.62 10.17 -0.88
N ILE A 144 -28.38 11.21 -1.21
CA ILE A 144 -28.02 12.61 -0.93
C ILE A 144 -27.90 12.86 0.57
N SER A 145 -28.90 12.45 1.35
CA SER A 145 -28.88 12.63 2.81
C SER A 145 -27.67 11.94 3.46
N PHE A 146 -27.34 10.73 3.00
CA PHE A 146 -26.20 9.97 3.49
C PHE A 146 -24.87 10.65 3.13
N ALA A 147 -24.70 11.06 1.87
CA ALA A 147 -23.51 11.75 1.41
C ALA A 147 -23.31 13.08 2.16
N MET A 148 -24.38 13.84 2.39
CA MET A 148 -24.34 15.10 3.13
C MET A 148 -23.92 14.90 4.59
N LEU A 149 -24.48 13.90 5.30
CA LEU A 149 -24.09 13.60 6.68
C LEU A 149 -22.62 13.19 6.79
N HIS A 150 -22.13 12.38 5.85
CA HIS A 150 -20.73 11.98 5.81
C HIS A 150 -19.80 13.15 5.49
N LEU A 151 -20.18 14.02 4.54
CA LEU A 151 -19.42 15.22 4.23
C LEU A 151 -19.35 16.17 5.44
N LEU A 152 -20.46 16.36 6.15
CA LEU A 152 -20.51 17.18 7.36
C LEU A 152 -19.61 16.62 8.47
N LYS A 153 -19.61 15.30 8.68
CA LYS A 153 -18.69 14.62 9.60
C LYS A 153 -17.23 14.88 9.23
N LYS A 154 -16.89 14.86 7.93
CA LYS A 154 -15.53 15.10 7.43
C LYS A 154 -15.12 16.57 7.58
N VAL A 155 -16.03 17.51 7.38
CA VAL A 155 -15.79 18.94 7.65
C VAL A 155 -15.50 19.19 9.13
N PHE A 156 -16.24 18.52 10.04
CA PHE A 156 -15.95 18.60 11.47
C PHE A 156 -14.57 18.04 11.82
N GLN A 157 -14.19 16.91 11.22
CA GLN A 157 -12.87 16.31 11.41
C GLN A 157 -11.74 17.23 10.88
N LEU A 158 -11.94 17.83 9.70
CA LEU A 158 -11.01 18.79 9.12
C LEU A 158 -10.78 20.00 10.04
N ARG A 159 -11.85 20.51 10.68
CA ARG A 159 -11.72 21.62 11.64
C ARG A 159 -10.89 21.25 12.87
N ARG A 160 -10.97 19.99 13.34
CA ARG A 160 -10.22 19.52 14.52
C ARG A 160 -8.75 19.22 14.22
N GLU A 161 -8.46 18.64 13.06
CA GLU A 161 -7.13 18.12 12.71
C GLU A 161 -6.31 19.07 11.81
N GLY A 162 -6.92 20.12 11.25
CA GLY A 162 -6.26 21.13 10.44
C GLY A 162 -5.75 20.61 9.08
N LEU A 163 -4.79 21.30 8.47
CA LEU A 163 -4.25 20.98 7.13
C LEU A 163 -3.54 19.61 7.05
N SER A 164 -3.12 19.05 8.19
CA SER A 164 -2.59 17.69 8.27
C SER A 164 -3.59 16.63 7.80
N TYR A 165 -4.87 16.98 7.72
CA TYR A 165 -5.95 16.13 7.22
C TYR A 165 -5.83 15.80 5.72
N PHE A 166 -5.42 16.77 4.88
CA PHE A 166 -5.34 16.58 3.42
C PHE A 166 -4.15 15.75 2.96
N ILE A 167 -3.16 15.54 3.82
CA ILE A 167 -1.96 14.76 3.50
C ILE A 167 -2.26 13.25 3.46
N ARG A 168 -3.34 12.78 4.11
CA ARG A 168 -3.68 11.35 4.14
C ARG A 168 -4.50 10.96 2.91
N LEU A 169 -3.97 10.05 2.10
CA LEU A 169 -4.63 9.55 0.89
C LEU A 169 -6.06 9.05 1.14
N ILE A 170 -6.28 8.23 2.18
CA ILE A 170 -7.61 7.68 2.53
C ILE A 170 -8.65 8.80 2.66
N THR A 171 -8.25 9.89 3.29
CA THR A 171 -9.11 11.06 3.51
C THR A 171 -9.48 11.76 2.21
N LEU A 172 -8.52 11.87 1.28
CA LEU A 172 -8.76 12.40 -0.05
C LEU A 172 -9.71 11.49 -0.85
N PHE A 173 -9.52 10.17 -0.80
CA PHE A 173 -10.43 9.21 -1.45
C PHE A 173 -11.86 9.35 -0.93
N GLU A 174 -12.06 9.43 0.39
CA GLU A 174 -13.39 9.62 0.99
C GLU A 174 -14.02 10.97 0.61
N LEU A 175 -13.24 12.06 0.59
CA LEU A 175 -13.75 13.37 0.21
C LEU A 175 -14.19 13.40 -1.25
N THR A 176 -13.34 12.89 -2.15
CA THR A 176 -13.66 12.79 -3.58
C THR A 176 -14.90 11.94 -3.81
N LEU A 177 -15.04 10.82 -3.11
CA LEU A 177 -16.24 9.98 -3.14
C LEU A 177 -17.49 10.77 -2.76
N TYR A 178 -17.58 11.31 -1.55
CA TYR A 178 -18.82 11.94 -1.09
C TYR A 178 -19.15 13.24 -1.83
N LEU A 179 -18.13 14.00 -2.25
CA LEU A 179 -18.33 15.21 -3.05
C LEU A 179 -18.86 14.85 -4.46
N SER A 180 -18.23 13.90 -5.14
CA SER A 180 -18.66 13.47 -6.48
C SER A 180 -20.04 12.81 -6.46
N THR A 181 -20.35 11.97 -5.46
CA THR A 181 -21.70 11.41 -5.26
C THR A 181 -22.74 12.50 -5.04
N MET A 182 -22.46 13.51 -4.20
CA MET A 182 -23.39 14.61 -3.94
C MET A 182 -23.69 15.40 -5.22
N THR A 183 -22.65 15.79 -5.97
CA THR A 183 -22.82 16.54 -7.22
C THR A 183 -23.55 15.72 -8.29
N PHE A 184 -23.23 14.42 -8.41
CA PHE A 184 -23.93 13.51 -9.31
C PHE A 184 -25.42 13.42 -8.99
N SER A 185 -25.76 13.24 -7.71
CA SER A 185 -27.15 13.13 -7.28
C SER A 185 -27.94 14.44 -7.42
N ILE A 186 -27.32 15.60 -7.21
CA ILE A 186 -27.96 16.91 -7.45
C ILE A 186 -28.29 17.09 -8.95
N GLY A 187 -27.46 16.55 -9.85
CA GLY A 187 -27.67 16.67 -11.30
C GLY A 187 -29.03 16.15 -11.78
N PHE A 188 -29.60 15.14 -11.12
CA PHE A 188 -30.93 14.62 -11.48
C PHE A 188 -32.09 15.61 -11.23
N PHE A 189 -31.90 16.66 -10.43
CA PHE A 189 -32.89 17.71 -10.26
C PHE A 189 -32.80 18.80 -11.33
N ASP A 190 -31.68 18.88 -12.06
CA ASP A 190 -31.45 19.84 -13.14
C ASP A 190 -31.83 19.24 -14.50
N THR A 191 -33.12 18.93 -14.68
CA THR A 191 -33.63 18.32 -15.92
C THR A 191 -33.45 19.20 -17.16
N ALA A 192 -33.25 20.51 -16.97
CA ALA A 192 -33.03 21.47 -18.05
C ALA A 192 -31.54 21.67 -18.42
N ASN A 193 -30.59 21.00 -17.74
CA ASN A 193 -29.15 21.19 -17.89
C ASN A 193 -28.70 22.66 -17.74
N TYR A 194 -29.33 23.44 -16.86
CA TYR A 194 -29.01 24.86 -16.72
C TYR A 194 -27.69 25.09 -15.96
N TYR A 195 -27.42 24.29 -14.94
CA TYR A 195 -26.24 24.40 -14.08
C TYR A 195 -25.20 23.33 -14.39
N MET A 196 -25.63 22.13 -14.78
CA MET A 196 -24.71 21.03 -15.08
C MET A 196 -25.14 20.28 -16.34
N THR A 197 -24.20 20.12 -17.28
CA THR A 197 -24.39 19.25 -18.44
C THR A 197 -24.48 17.79 -17.99
N TRP A 198 -25.39 17.01 -18.60
CA TRP A 198 -25.51 15.56 -18.37
C TRP A 198 -24.17 14.81 -18.50
N GLN A 199 -23.27 15.23 -19.40
CA GLN A 199 -21.93 14.63 -19.56
C GLN A 199 -21.09 14.76 -18.29
N SER A 200 -21.07 15.95 -17.69
CA SER A 200 -20.33 16.23 -16.47
C SER A 200 -20.94 15.50 -15.27
N GLN A 201 -22.28 15.41 -15.21
CA GLN A 201 -22.98 14.62 -14.20
C GLN A 201 -22.53 13.16 -14.24
N TRP A 202 -22.60 12.52 -15.42
CA TRP A 202 -22.24 11.11 -15.57
C TRP A 202 -20.75 10.83 -15.40
N LEU A 203 -19.88 11.80 -15.73
CA LEU A 203 -18.46 11.73 -15.40
C LEU A 203 -18.25 11.67 -13.88
N LEU A 204 -18.92 12.54 -13.11
CA LEU A 204 -18.85 12.54 -11.65
C LEU A 204 -19.46 11.27 -11.06
N GLY A 205 -20.53 10.74 -11.65
CA GLY A 205 -21.10 9.43 -11.31
C GLY A 205 -20.08 8.30 -11.47
N ALA A 206 -19.38 8.24 -12.60
CA ALA A 206 -18.34 7.24 -12.88
C ALA A 206 -17.14 7.36 -11.92
N VAL A 207 -16.69 8.57 -11.60
CA VAL A 207 -15.66 8.79 -10.58
C VAL A 207 -16.16 8.30 -9.21
N SER A 208 -17.39 8.64 -8.84
CA SER A 208 -17.94 8.29 -7.52
C SER A 208 -18.01 6.78 -7.30
N ILE A 209 -18.45 5.99 -8.29
CA ILE A 209 -18.57 4.54 -8.14
C ILE A 209 -17.21 3.85 -8.05
N LEU A 210 -16.24 4.29 -8.84
CA LEU A 210 -14.87 3.78 -8.77
C LEU A 210 -14.27 4.01 -7.37
N PHE A 211 -14.37 5.25 -6.88
CA PHE A 211 -13.88 5.60 -5.56
C PHE A 211 -14.67 4.90 -4.45
N ALA A 212 -15.96 4.61 -4.63
CA ALA A 212 -16.76 3.86 -3.67
C ALA A 212 -16.25 2.42 -3.52
N TRP A 213 -16.02 1.70 -4.62
CA TRP A 213 -15.47 0.34 -4.56
C TRP A 213 -14.03 0.31 -4.07
N VAL A 214 -13.19 1.28 -4.46
CA VAL A 214 -11.82 1.39 -3.93
C VAL A 214 -11.83 1.66 -2.42
N ASN A 215 -12.73 2.54 -1.96
CA ASN A 215 -12.82 2.87 -0.54
C ASN A 215 -13.34 1.70 0.32
N MET A 216 -14.06 0.74 -0.28
CA MET A 216 -14.41 -0.53 0.37
C MET A 216 -13.18 -1.30 0.86
N PHE A 217 -12.06 -1.28 0.12
CA PHE A 217 -10.82 -1.93 0.57
C PHE A 217 -10.34 -1.33 1.91
N PHE A 218 -10.45 -0.02 2.12
CA PHE A 218 -10.04 0.59 3.39
C PHE A 218 -10.90 0.14 4.57
N TYR A 219 -12.19 -0.15 4.36
CA TYR A 219 -13.05 -0.78 5.37
C TYR A 219 -12.69 -2.24 5.62
N LEU A 220 -12.36 -2.98 4.56
CA LEU A 220 -11.96 -4.39 4.64
C LEU A 220 -10.60 -4.60 5.33
N ARG A 221 -9.71 -3.59 5.32
CA ARG A 221 -8.40 -3.60 6.00
C ARG A 221 -8.48 -4.01 7.49
N ARG A 222 -9.61 -3.76 8.15
CA ARG A 222 -9.81 -4.00 9.59
C ARG A 222 -10.31 -5.43 9.90
N TYR A 223 -10.67 -6.24 8.89
CA TYR A 223 -11.12 -7.63 9.08
C TYR A 223 -9.95 -8.61 9.11
N GLY A 224 -9.92 -9.54 10.07
CA GLY A 224 -8.89 -10.57 10.29
C GLY A 224 -8.00 -10.90 9.08
N GLU A 225 -8.34 -11.93 8.30
CA GLU A 225 -7.50 -12.37 7.18
C GLU A 225 -7.64 -11.55 5.90
N LEU A 226 -8.87 -11.11 5.56
CA LEU A 226 -9.09 -10.27 4.38
C LEU A 226 -8.32 -8.94 4.48
N GLY A 227 -8.24 -8.39 5.68
CA GLY A 227 -7.53 -7.15 5.98
C GLY A 227 -6.02 -7.30 5.88
N MET A 228 -5.47 -8.50 6.13
CA MET A 228 -4.06 -8.77 5.82
C MET A 228 -3.83 -8.64 4.33
N HIS A 229 -4.57 -9.38 3.51
CA HIS A 229 -4.44 -9.35 2.05
C HIS A 229 -4.60 -7.93 1.49
N VAL A 230 -5.60 -7.19 1.99
CA VAL A 230 -5.80 -5.78 1.59
C VAL A 230 -4.65 -4.89 2.04
N MET A 231 -4.06 -5.12 3.22
CA MET A 231 -2.90 -4.35 3.69
C MET A 231 -1.65 -4.65 2.86
N ILE A 232 -1.43 -5.90 2.45
CA ILE A 232 -0.38 -6.27 1.48
C ILE A 232 -0.61 -5.48 0.20
N LEU A 233 -1.82 -5.57 -0.37
CA LEU A 233 -2.18 -4.89 -1.62
C LEU A 233 -1.93 -3.38 -1.55
N LEU A 234 -2.43 -2.70 -0.51
CA LEU A 234 -2.28 -1.25 -0.36
C LEU A 234 -0.81 -0.84 -0.17
N ARG A 235 -0.01 -1.66 0.52
CA ARG A 235 1.43 -1.40 0.65
C ARG A 235 2.14 -1.61 -0.68
N THR A 236 1.86 -2.71 -1.38
CA THR A 236 2.39 -2.99 -2.71
C THR A 236 2.02 -1.89 -3.70
N MET A 237 0.79 -1.36 -3.66
CA MET A 237 0.39 -0.21 -4.49
C MET A 237 1.21 1.04 -4.20
N LYS A 238 1.52 1.32 -2.92
CA LYS A 238 2.38 2.45 -2.55
C LYS A 238 3.79 2.28 -3.11
N ILE A 239 4.39 1.11 -2.93
CA ILE A 239 5.74 0.80 -3.42
C ILE A 239 5.78 0.85 -4.95
N LEU A 240 4.78 0.27 -5.61
CA LEU A 240 4.64 0.34 -7.06
C LEU A 240 4.56 1.79 -7.54
N THR A 241 3.79 2.64 -6.84
CA THR A 241 3.70 4.07 -7.17
C THR A 241 5.06 4.77 -7.03
N GLU A 242 5.81 4.49 -5.95
CA GLU A 242 7.16 5.03 -5.74
C GLU A 242 8.13 4.57 -6.83
N ALA A 243 8.08 3.29 -7.23
CA ALA A 243 8.87 2.76 -8.34
C ALA A 243 8.48 3.40 -9.68
N MET A 244 7.17 3.55 -9.96
CA MET A 244 6.65 4.12 -11.20
C MET A 244 7.14 5.56 -11.44
N VAL A 245 7.41 6.36 -10.41
CA VAL A 245 7.99 7.71 -10.57
C VAL A 245 9.37 7.65 -11.24
N VAL A 246 10.19 6.66 -10.90
CA VAL A 246 11.51 6.46 -11.54
C VAL A 246 11.34 5.94 -12.97
N LEU A 247 10.43 4.98 -13.16
CA LEU A 247 10.16 4.38 -14.47
C LEU A 247 9.50 5.36 -15.46
N PHE A 248 8.80 6.38 -14.95
CA PHE A 248 8.12 7.39 -15.74
C PHE A 248 9.07 8.16 -16.67
N VAL A 249 10.32 8.41 -16.25
CA VAL A 249 11.33 9.08 -17.08
C VAL A 249 11.61 8.28 -18.36
N VAL A 250 11.73 6.96 -18.24
CA VAL A 250 11.96 6.05 -19.37
C VAL A 250 10.74 6.03 -20.28
N VAL A 251 9.53 5.90 -19.72
CA VAL A 251 8.28 5.91 -20.49
C VAL A 251 8.14 7.19 -21.30
N VAL A 252 8.38 8.36 -20.70
CA VAL A 252 8.28 9.65 -21.41
C VAL A 252 9.33 9.77 -22.51
N ALA A 253 10.58 9.36 -22.27
CA ALA A 253 11.65 9.43 -23.27
C ALA A 253 11.32 8.61 -24.52
N PHE A 254 10.89 7.35 -24.34
CA PHE A 254 10.47 6.51 -25.47
C PHE A 254 9.17 7.00 -26.13
N SER A 255 8.23 7.55 -25.35
CA SER A 255 6.98 8.11 -25.91
C SER A 255 7.23 9.28 -26.85
N ILE A 256 8.12 10.20 -26.45
CA ILE A 256 8.51 11.34 -27.30
C ILE A 256 9.29 10.85 -28.52
N THR A 257 10.18 9.86 -28.35
CA THR A 257 10.95 9.27 -29.45
C THR A 257 10.04 8.63 -30.50
N PHE A 258 9.07 7.81 -30.09
CA PHE A 258 8.11 7.20 -31.02
C PHE A 258 7.15 8.21 -31.63
N TYR A 259 6.74 9.23 -30.89
CA TYR A 259 5.97 10.35 -31.43
C TYR A 259 6.73 11.11 -32.53
N ALA A 260 8.04 11.32 -32.35
CA ALA A 260 8.87 12.02 -33.32
C ALA A 260 9.15 11.18 -34.59
N ILE A 261 9.34 9.87 -34.44
CA ILE A 261 9.73 8.98 -35.54
C ILE A 261 8.53 8.48 -36.35
N ASN A 262 7.40 8.23 -35.69
CA ASN A 262 6.21 7.66 -36.33
C ASN A 262 4.92 8.47 -36.05
N PRO A 263 4.89 9.79 -36.30
CA PRO A 263 3.68 10.60 -36.05
C PRO A 263 2.55 10.29 -37.05
N ALA A 264 2.87 9.81 -38.25
CA ALA A 264 1.92 9.44 -39.29
C ALA A 264 2.54 8.42 -40.25
N LYS A 265 1.67 7.62 -40.89
CA LYS A 265 2.05 6.71 -41.97
C LYS A 265 2.24 7.48 -43.27
N ILE A 266 3.24 7.09 -44.04
CA ILE A 266 3.41 7.51 -45.43
C ILE A 266 2.59 6.59 -46.32
N LEU A 267 2.06 7.14 -47.41
CA LEU A 267 1.38 6.34 -48.43
C LEU A 267 2.37 5.32 -49.03
N PRO A 268 1.96 4.05 -49.19
CA PRO A 268 2.83 3.00 -49.69
C PRO A 268 3.27 3.30 -51.13
N ALA A 269 4.50 2.89 -51.48
CA ALA A 269 5.07 3.10 -52.81
C ALA A 269 4.49 2.19 -53.91
N ASP A 270 3.44 1.42 -53.60
CA ASP A 270 2.79 0.51 -54.53
C ASP A 270 1.80 1.26 -55.44
N PRO A 271 1.99 1.28 -56.78
CA PRO A 271 1.06 1.90 -57.71
C PRO A 271 -0.36 1.34 -57.60
N PHE A 272 -0.53 0.08 -57.19
CA PHE A 272 -1.83 -0.55 -57.06
C PHE A 272 -2.70 0.11 -55.99
N PHE A 273 -2.07 0.64 -54.93
CA PHE A 273 -2.75 1.38 -53.86
C PHE A 273 -3.53 2.58 -54.43
N TYR A 274 -2.91 3.37 -55.31
CA TYR A 274 -3.52 4.58 -55.88
C TYR A 274 -4.63 4.31 -56.90
N THR A 275 -4.70 3.10 -57.45
CA THR A 275 -5.74 2.70 -58.42
C THR A 275 -6.93 2.02 -57.76
N LYS A 276 -6.77 1.54 -56.52
CA LYS A 276 -7.82 0.86 -55.78
C LYS A 276 -8.77 1.90 -55.15
N SER A 277 -10.08 1.67 -55.24
CA SER A 277 -11.03 2.48 -54.48
C SER A 277 -10.93 2.15 -53.00
N HIS A 278 -10.67 3.17 -52.19
CA HIS A 278 -10.57 3.08 -50.72
C HIS A 278 -11.91 3.39 -50.03
N ASP A 279 -13.05 3.15 -50.69
CA ASP A 279 -14.39 3.53 -50.19
C ASP A 279 -14.77 2.86 -48.85
N GLY A 280 -14.04 1.81 -48.45
CA GLY A 280 -14.19 1.12 -47.16
C GLY A 280 -13.10 1.42 -46.12
N ASP A 281 -12.00 2.06 -46.49
CA ASP A 281 -10.87 2.32 -45.60
C ASP A 281 -10.98 3.71 -44.99
N GLY A 282 -10.96 3.81 -43.66
CA GLY A 282 -10.99 5.11 -43.00
C GLY A 282 -9.70 5.89 -43.22
N MET A 283 -9.79 7.22 -43.39
CA MET A 283 -8.61 8.11 -43.37
C MET A 283 -7.72 7.87 -42.13
N MET A 284 -8.34 7.45 -41.01
CA MET A 284 -7.63 7.04 -39.80
C MET A 284 -6.71 5.83 -40.03
N ASP A 285 -7.19 4.79 -40.71
CA ASP A 285 -6.43 3.53 -40.89
C ASP A 285 -5.26 3.71 -41.86
N ILE A 286 -5.45 4.58 -42.85
CA ILE A 286 -4.47 4.88 -43.91
C ILE A 286 -3.33 5.76 -43.39
N TYR A 287 -3.63 6.78 -42.59
CA TYR A 287 -2.66 7.83 -42.25
C TYR A 287 -2.22 7.83 -40.78
N TRP A 288 -3.07 7.41 -39.86
CA TRP A 288 -2.81 7.59 -38.43
C TRP A 288 -2.06 6.39 -37.86
N THR A 289 -1.16 6.69 -36.93
CA THR A 289 -0.38 5.70 -36.19
C THR A 289 -0.84 5.69 -34.74
N SER A 290 -0.48 4.61 -34.04
CA SER A 290 -0.60 4.51 -32.58
C SER A 290 0.27 5.52 -31.81
N TYR A 291 1.04 6.35 -32.52
CA TYR A 291 1.91 7.40 -31.98
C TYR A 291 1.59 8.77 -32.59
N SER A 292 0.34 9.01 -32.99
CA SER A 292 -0.07 10.25 -33.68
C SER A 292 -0.18 11.49 -32.80
N SER A 293 -0.28 11.32 -31.48
CA SER A 293 -0.23 12.41 -30.51
C SER A 293 0.57 11.98 -29.29
N LEU A 294 1.14 12.95 -28.55
CA LEU A 294 1.92 12.65 -27.35
C LEU A 294 1.12 11.86 -26.31
N GLN A 295 -0.18 12.15 -26.15
CA GLN A 295 -1.03 11.46 -25.18
C GLN A 295 -1.24 9.98 -25.56
N VAL A 296 -1.50 9.71 -26.84
CA VAL A 296 -1.68 8.35 -27.35
C VAL A 296 -0.35 7.59 -27.35
N ALA A 297 0.78 8.26 -27.64
CA ALA A 297 2.11 7.67 -27.56
C ALA A 297 2.47 7.27 -26.11
N ILE A 298 2.19 8.12 -25.11
CA ILE A 298 2.39 7.79 -23.70
C ILE A 298 1.51 6.61 -23.29
N LEU A 299 0.25 6.60 -23.71
CA LEU A 299 -0.63 5.46 -23.44
C LEU A 299 -0.08 4.18 -24.06
N ARG A 300 0.40 4.24 -25.30
CA ARG A 300 0.91 3.07 -26.02
C ARG A 300 2.22 2.54 -25.45
N VAL A 301 3.14 3.42 -25.04
CA VAL A 301 4.37 2.99 -24.35
C VAL A 301 4.08 2.45 -22.94
N SER A 302 3.05 2.99 -22.27
CA SER A 302 2.58 2.46 -20.98
C SER A 302 1.94 1.07 -21.13
N ASP A 303 1.20 0.84 -22.21
CA ASP A 303 0.65 -0.47 -22.59
C ASP A 303 1.78 -1.49 -22.86
N GLN A 304 2.82 -1.05 -23.57
CA GLN A 304 4.03 -1.84 -23.80
C GLN A 304 4.78 -2.24 -22.51
N MET A 305 4.69 -1.44 -21.44
CA MET A 305 5.25 -1.78 -20.11
C MET A 305 4.50 -2.93 -19.45
N ILE A 306 3.19 -3.08 -19.71
CA ILE A 306 2.40 -4.20 -19.16
C ILE A 306 2.75 -5.51 -19.88
N GLY A 307 3.18 -5.41 -21.14
CA GLY A 307 3.59 -6.55 -21.97
C GLY A 307 2.99 -6.54 -23.38
N ASP A 308 2.09 -5.60 -23.68
CA ASP A 308 1.45 -5.50 -25.00
C ASP A 308 2.20 -4.51 -25.91
N ALA A 309 3.22 -5.01 -26.60
CA ALA A 309 3.97 -4.22 -27.58
C ALA A 309 3.27 -4.15 -28.95
N ASP A 310 2.29 -5.04 -29.21
CA ASP A 310 1.63 -5.31 -30.49
C ASP A 310 2.45 -4.84 -31.72
N VAL A 311 3.51 -5.63 -31.92
CA VAL A 311 4.62 -5.32 -32.83
C VAL A 311 4.20 -5.43 -34.29
N ILE A 312 3.21 -6.28 -34.58
CA ILE A 312 2.76 -6.54 -35.95
C ILE A 312 2.11 -5.29 -36.52
N VAL A 313 1.10 -4.77 -35.84
CA VAL A 313 0.30 -3.62 -36.32
C VAL A 313 1.12 -2.33 -36.31
N ASN A 314 1.96 -2.14 -35.29
CA ASN A 314 2.67 -0.87 -35.10
C ASN A 314 4.00 -0.78 -35.86
N PHE A 315 4.70 -1.90 -36.02
CA PHE A 315 6.06 -1.89 -36.55
C PHE A 315 6.20 -2.73 -37.82
N ILE A 316 5.75 -3.98 -37.83
CA ILE A 316 6.01 -4.90 -38.96
C ILE A 316 5.19 -4.50 -40.19
N ASP A 317 3.87 -4.34 -40.06
CA ASP A 317 3.00 -4.03 -41.21
C ASP A 317 3.39 -2.71 -41.88
N PRO A 318 3.67 -1.61 -41.15
CA PRO A 318 4.06 -0.37 -41.80
C PRO A 318 5.50 -0.41 -42.36
N ILE A 319 6.40 -1.26 -41.83
CA ILE A 319 7.74 -1.47 -42.42
C ILE A 319 7.62 -2.24 -43.75
N LEU A 320 6.87 -3.35 -43.77
CA LEU A 320 6.70 -4.19 -44.96
C LEU A 320 5.98 -3.45 -46.09
N ASN A 321 4.98 -2.64 -45.74
CA ASN A 321 4.22 -1.85 -46.71
C ASN A 321 4.93 -0.55 -47.14
N GLY A 322 6.13 -0.27 -46.63
CA GLY A 322 6.87 0.96 -46.96
C GLY A 322 6.19 2.25 -46.49
N GLN A 323 5.44 2.18 -45.40
CA GLN A 323 4.62 3.27 -44.85
C GLN A 323 5.36 4.10 -43.77
N MET A 324 6.66 3.92 -43.58
CA MET A 324 7.46 4.66 -42.59
C MET A 324 8.55 5.50 -43.24
N ALA A 325 8.76 6.72 -42.73
CA ALA A 325 9.88 7.57 -43.12
C ALA A 325 11.25 6.95 -42.78
N PHE A 326 11.36 6.36 -41.58
CA PHE A 326 12.63 5.94 -40.99
C PHE A 326 12.61 4.45 -40.57
N PRO A 327 12.41 3.50 -41.49
CA PRO A 327 12.13 2.09 -41.16
C PRO A 327 13.25 1.43 -40.33
N VAL A 328 14.52 1.70 -40.67
CA VAL A 328 15.68 1.13 -39.96
C VAL A 328 15.78 1.67 -38.54
N LEU A 329 15.63 2.98 -38.35
CA LEU A 329 15.72 3.61 -37.04
C LEU A 329 14.56 3.19 -36.14
N THR A 330 13.34 3.13 -36.69
CA THR A 330 12.17 2.63 -35.97
C THR A 330 12.37 1.19 -35.52
N TYR A 331 12.89 0.31 -36.39
CA TYR A 331 13.16 -1.07 -36.04
C TYR A 331 14.16 -1.19 -34.89
N ILE A 332 15.26 -0.43 -34.93
CA ILE A 332 16.26 -0.42 -33.86
C ILE A 332 15.66 0.04 -32.54
N PHE A 333 14.93 1.17 -32.53
CA PHE A 333 14.30 1.67 -31.31
C PHE A 333 13.17 0.77 -30.80
N ALA A 334 12.43 0.09 -31.67
CA ALA A 334 11.43 -0.89 -31.28
C ALA A 334 12.07 -2.12 -30.60
N MET A 335 13.19 -2.62 -31.14
CA MET A 335 13.94 -3.70 -30.49
C MET A 335 14.48 -3.28 -29.12
N ILE A 336 15.05 -2.08 -29.02
CA ILE A 336 15.53 -1.53 -27.75
C ILE A 336 14.36 -1.35 -26.77
N SER A 337 13.21 -0.84 -27.21
CA SER A 337 12.06 -0.61 -26.33
C SER A 337 11.49 -1.92 -25.80
N ILE A 338 11.44 -2.99 -26.60
CA ILE A 338 11.02 -4.32 -26.12
C ILE A 338 11.96 -4.82 -25.01
N VAL A 339 13.28 -4.69 -25.20
CA VAL A 339 14.25 -5.13 -24.17
C VAL A 339 14.14 -4.27 -22.92
N VAL A 340 14.13 -2.94 -23.06
CA VAL A 340 14.17 -2.02 -21.92
C VAL A 340 12.83 -1.92 -21.20
N ILE A 341 11.74 -1.70 -21.92
CA ILE A 341 10.42 -1.43 -21.36
C ILE A 341 9.69 -2.73 -21.03
N THR A 342 9.65 -3.68 -21.96
CA THR A 342 8.87 -4.91 -21.76
C THR A 342 9.63 -5.92 -20.89
N ILE A 343 10.92 -6.14 -21.12
CA ILE A 343 11.67 -7.17 -20.38
C ILE A 343 12.27 -6.62 -19.08
N LEU A 344 13.15 -5.61 -19.17
CA LEU A 344 13.89 -5.11 -18.01
C LEU A 344 12.98 -4.43 -16.99
N LEU A 345 12.11 -3.51 -17.44
CA LEU A 345 11.20 -2.77 -16.56
C LEU A 345 10.22 -3.70 -15.84
N GLN A 346 9.60 -4.64 -16.57
CA GLN A 346 8.65 -5.60 -15.99
C GLN A 346 9.35 -6.51 -14.98
N SER A 347 10.56 -6.99 -15.29
CA SER A 347 11.35 -7.81 -14.37
C SER A 347 11.75 -7.04 -13.11
N LEU A 348 12.06 -5.75 -13.23
CA LEU A 348 12.36 -4.88 -12.10
C LEU A 348 11.13 -4.66 -11.20
N VAL A 349 9.97 -4.35 -11.79
CA VAL A 349 8.72 -4.17 -11.03
C VAL A 349 8.33 -5.44 -10.29
N ILE A 350 8.44 -6.60 -10.94
CA ILE A 350 8.18 -7.90 -10.31
C ILE A 350 9.20 -8.18 -9.22
N GLY A 351 10.49 -7.94 -9.46
CA GLY A 351 11.56 -8.18 -8.49
C GLY A 351 11.40 -7.36 -7.20
N LEU A 352 11.12 -6.06 -7.33
CA LEU A 352 10.83 -5.18 -6.19
C LEU A 352 9.59 -5.64 -5.43
N THR A 353 8.53 -5.97 -6.17
CA THR A 353 7.25 -6.40 -5.58
C THR A 353 7.39 -7.72 -4.82
N VAL A 354 8.10 -8.70 -5.38
CA VAL A 354 8.27 -10.03 -4.75
C VAL A 354 9.14 -9.95 -3.50
N GLY A 355 10.22 -9.15 -3.52
CA GLY A 355 11.07 -8.95 -2.35
C GLY A 355 10.30 -8.37 -1.17
N GLU A 356 9.53 -7.30 -1.43
CA GLU A 356 8.73 -6.62 -0.41
C GLU A 356 7.56 -7.48 0.11
N ILE A 357 6.90 -8.25 -0.78
CA ILE A 357 5.85 -9.18 -0.34
C ILE A 357 6.44 -10.27 0.58
N ARG A 358 7.65 -10.76 0.30
CA ARG A 358 8.31 -11.75 1.16
C ARG A 358 8.59 -11.18 2.55
N ASP A 359 9.25 -10.03 2.61
CA ASP A 359 9.61 -9.38 3.88
C ASP A 359 8.36 -8.97 4.68
N LEU A 360 7.29 -8.60 3.98
CA LEU A 360 6.00 -8.35 4.61
C LEU A 360 5.39 -9.63 5.16
N ARG A 361 5.43 -10.74 4.40
CA ARG A 361 4.86 -12.04 4.80
C ARG A 361 5.49 -12.57 6.08
N GLU A 362 6.80 -12.40 6.24
CA GLU A 362 7.53 -12.77 7.46
C GLU A 362 7.04 -12.00 8.69
N ASN A 363 6.56 -10.76 8.50
CA ASN A 363 6.13 -9.86 9.56
C ASN A 363 4.60 -9.73 9.73
N VAL A 364 3.81 -10.55 9.02
CA VAL A 364 2.33 -10.44 8.99
C VAL A 364 1.71 -10.56 10.39
N THR A 365 2.18 -11.51 11.20
CA THR A 365 1.64 -11.73 12.56
C THR A 365 1.76 -10.48 13.44
N LEU A 366 2.91 -9.81 13.37
CA LEU A 366 3.15 -8.54 14.06
C LEU A 366 2.25 -7.44 13.49
N GLN A 367 2.26 -7.24 12.17
CA GLN A 367 1.48 -6.18 11.52
C GLN A 367 -0.02 -6.31 11.81
N ARG A 368 -0.53 -7.54 11.90
CA ARG A 368 -1.91 -7.82 12.29
C ARG A 368 -2.22 -7.37 13.72
N LYS A 369 -1.36 -7.70 14.68
CA LYS A 369 -1.55 -7.29 16.08
C LYS A 369 -1.40 -5.78 16.26
N ILE A 370 -0.46 -5.15 15.56
CA ILE A 370 -0.33 -3.68 15.51
C ILE A 370 -1.65 -3.07 15.05
N MET A 371 -2.20 -3.55 13.93
CA MET A 371 -3.43 -3.02 13.38
C MET A 371 -4.65 -3.19 14.31
N GLN A 372 -4.69 -4.30 15.06
CA GLN A 372 -5.73 -4.53 16.07
C GLN A 372 -5.59 -3.56 17.25
N VAL A 373 -4.37 -3.32 17.73
CA VAL A 373 -4.09 -2.37 18.83
C VAL A 373 -4.40 -0.94 18.40
N ASP A 374 -3.97 -0.53 17.20
CA ASP A 374 -4.27 0.79 16.61
C ASP A 374 -5.78 1.01 16.50
N LEU A 375 -6.52 -0.03 16.08
CA LEU A 375 -7.98 0.03 15.97
C LEU A 375 -8.63 0.27 17.34
N HIS A 376 -8.26 -0.50 18.36
CA HIS A 376 -8.83 -0.33 19.70
C HIS A 376 -8.46 1.02 20.29
N THR A 377 -7.24 1.51 20.04
CA THR A 377 -6.78 2.84 20.46
C THR A 377 -7.61 3.93 19.78
N GLU A 378 -7.82 3.86 18.45
CA GLU A 378 -8.62 4.84 17.70
C GLU A 378 -10.10 4.86 18.15
N ILE A 379 -10.64 3.69 18.46
CA ILE A 379 -12.00 3.56 19.01
C ILE A 379 -12.06 4.24 20.38
N GLU A 380 -11.17 3.87 21.31
CA GLU A 380 -11.16 4.42 22.67
C GLU A 380 -10.90 5.94 22.68
N GLU A 381 -10.06 6.48 21.79
CA GLU A 381 -9.87 7.94 21.68
C GLU A 381 -11.12 8.73 21.24
N LYS A 382 -12.04 8.08 20.51
CA LYS A 382 -13.25 8.72 19.96
C LYS A 382 -14.47 8.65 20.87
N PHE A 383 -14.51 7.69 21.80
CA PHE A 383 -15.64 7.52 22.71
C PHE A 383 -15.52 8.41 23.95
N THR A 384 -16.66 8.86 24.47
CA THR A 384 -16.70 9.59 25.74
C THR A 384 -16.43 8.61 26.89
N ASN A 385 -15.70 9.04 27.93
CA ASN A 385 -15.35 8.23 29.10
C ASN A 385 -16.54 7.52 29.76
N VAL A 386 -17.77 8.07 29.65
CA VAL A 386 -19.01 7.47 30.19
C VAL A 386 -19.38 6.16 29.48
N ILE A 387 -19.22 6.11 28.15
CA ILE A 387 -19.49 4.90 27.37
C ILE A 387 -18.41 3.86 27.67
N MET A 388 -17.15 4.30 27.80
CA MET A 388 -16.06 3.40 28.16
C MET A 388 -16.21 2.81 29.56
N ALA A 389 -16.65 3.60 30.55
CA ALA A 389 -16.91 3.09 31.90
C ALA A 389 -18.02 2.02 31.94
N SER A 390 -18.96 2.06 30.98
CA SER A 390 -20.02 1.05 30.84
C SER A 390 -19.56 -0.21 30.10
N TRP A 391 -18.50 -0.12 29.30
CA TRP A 391 -17.92 -1.23 28.52
C TRP A 391 -16.59 -1.72 29.10
N ASP A 392 -16.26 -1.29 30.30
CA ASP A 392 -14.99 -1.64 30.93
C ASP A 392 -14.91 -3.14 31.21
N ILE A 393 -13.75 -3.71 30.92
CA ILE A 393 -13.54 -5.15 31.05
C ILE A 393 -13.12 -5.41 32.48
N LYS A 394 -13.71 -6.45 33.09
CA LYS A 394 -13.30 -6.88 34.42
C LYS A 394 -11.79 -7.16 34.42
N PRO A 395 -11.06 -6.73 35.46
CA PRO A 395 -9.61 -6.89 35.52
C PRO A 395 -9.17 -8.36 35.49
N GLU A 396 -10.07 -9.30 35.80
CA GLU A 396 -9.80 -10.73 35.74
C GLU A 396 -10.81 -11.47 34.85
N ARG A 397 -10.30 -12.30 33.94
CA ARG A 397 -11.10 -13.17 33.05
C ARG A 397 -10.80 -14.63 33.31
N ARG A 398 -11.86 -15.38 33.69
CA ARG A 398 -11.81 -16.83 33.90
C ARG A 398 -12.16 -17.56 32.60
N VAL A 399 -11.21 -18.29 32.03
CA VAL A 399 -11.40 -19.08 30.80
C VAL A 399 -11.41 -20.57 31.16
N TYR A 400 -12.43 -21.28 30.67
CA TYR A 400 -12.57 -22.73 30.80
C TYR A 400 -12.36 -23.36 29.42
N PRO A 401 -11.19 -23.94 29.13
CA PRO A 401 -10.87 -24.52 27.82
C PRO A 401 -11.86 -25.61 27.39
N ASN A 402 -12.37 -26.39 28.35
CA ASN A 402 -13.20 -27.58 28.07
C ASN A 402 -14.71 -27.30 28.04
N ARG A 403 -15.17 -26.04 28.13
CA ARG A 403 -16.60 -25.70 28.17
C ARG A 403 -17.01 -24.95 26.90
N MET A 404 -17.63 -25.65 25.96
CA MET A 404 -18.18 -25.03 24.75
C MET A 404 -19.36 -24.11 25.09
N ARG A 405 -19.27 -22.83 24.73
CA ARG A 405 -20.34 -21.84 24.87
C ARG A 405 -21.10 -21.73 23.54
N SER A 406 -22.44 -21.65 23.58
CA SER A 406 -23.43 -21.48 22.48
C SER A 406 -22.90 -21.63 21.03
N ARG A 407 -23.29 -22.73 20.36
CA ARG A 407 -22.69 -23.25 19.12
C ARG A 407 -22.97 -22.47 17.83
N PHE A 408 -24.08 -21.73 17.71
CA PHE A 408 -24.52 -21.27 16.37
C PHE A 408 -23.85 -19.97 15.90
N LEU A 409 -23.95 -18.88 16.68
CA LEU A 409 -23.26 -17.63 16.39
C LEU A 409 -21.75 -17.74 16.53
N LYS A 410 -21.26 -18.57 17.47
CA LYS A 410 -19.84 -18.88 17.57
C LYS A 410 -19.34 -19.73 16.42
N SER A 411 -20.07 -20.70 15.86
CA SER A 411 -19.52 -21.45 14.71
C SER A 411 -19.36 -20.59 13.46
N ILE A 412 -20.27 -19.65 13.18
CA ILE A 412 -20.10 -18.73 12.03
C ILE A 412 -18.98 -17.74 12.32
N LEU A 413 -18.91 -17.15 13.52
CA LEU A 413 -17.83 -16.23 13.87
C LEU A 413 -16.48 -16.90 14.09
N GLU A 414 -16.43 -18.11 14.63
CA GLU A 414 -15.25 -18.97 14.71
C GLU A 414 -14.90 -19.47 13.32
N TYR A 415 -15.78 -19.57 12.33
CA TYR A 415 -15.33 -19.78 10.95
C TYR A 415 -14.60 -18.54 10.40
N PHE A 416 -15.06 -17.34 10.73
CA PHE A 416 -14.36 -16.08 10.40
C PHE A 416 -13.11 -15.82 11.28
N ALA A 417 -13.04 -16.40 12.48
CA ALA A 417 -11.99 -16.20 13.49
C ALA A 417 -11.13 -17.45 13.81
N ALA A 418 -11.37 -18.60 13.17
CA ALA A 418 -10.55 -19.82 13.29
C ALA A 418 -9.68 -20.06 12.06
N THR A 419 -9.99 -19.45 10.90
CA THR A 419 -8.96 -19.20 9.88
C THR A 419 -7.80 -18.43 10.52
N GLU A 420 -8.16 -17.42 11.33
CA GLU A 420 -7.24 -16.60 12.14
C GLU A 420 -6.33 -17.38 13.14
N GLN A 421 -6.64 -18.63 13.49
CA GLN A 421 -5.94 -19.41 14.53
C GLN A 421 -5.18 -20.62 13.95
N LYS A 422 -5.68 -21.21 12.85
CA LYS A 422 -5.03 -22.34 12.17
C LYS A 422 -3.75 -21.92 11.44
N GLU A 423 -3.75 -20.74 10.79
CA GLU A 423 -2.55 -20.21 10.15
C GLU A 423 -1.54 -19.67 11.19
N ASN A 424 -2.01 -19.17 12.35
CA ASN A 424 -1.14 -18.71 13.44
C ASN A 424 -0.34 -19.86 14.06
N ASP A 425 -0.93 -21.05 14.26
CA ASP A 425 -0.18 -22.22 14.76
C ASP A 425 0.87 -22.67 13.75
N ASP A 426 0.53 -22.73 12.45
CA ASP A 426 1.47 -23.13 11.40
C ASP A 426 2.59 -22.08 11.18
N THR A 427 2.29 -20.78 11.24
CA THR A 427 3.30 -19.70 11.15
C THR A 427 4.10 -19.48 12.43
N LEU A 428 3.54 -19.72 13.62
CA LEU A 428 4.31 -19.73 14.89
C LEU A 428 5.27 -20.92 14.95
N VAL A 429 4.86 -22.08 14.47
CA VAL A 429 5.72 -23.26 14.34
C VAL A 429 6.87 -23.00 13.34
N LEU A 430 6.59 -22.35 12.20
CA LEU A 430 7.60 -21.92 11.23
C LEU A 430 8.51 -20.77 11.73
N ARG A 431 8.00 -19.88 12.59
CA ARG A 431 8.79 -18.81 13.21
C ARG A 431 9.70 -19.34 14.32
N ARG A 432 9.26 -20.39 15.03
CA ARG A 432 10.09 -21.11 16.01
C ARG A 432 11.25 -21.86 15.33
N SER A 433 11.15 -22.18 14.04
CA SER A 433 12.24 -22.77 13.25
C SER A 433 13.12 -21.74 12.51
N SER A 434 12.72 -20.48 12.40
CA SER A 434 13.44 -19.40 11.67
C SER A 434 13.87 -18.23 12.58
N SER A 435 14.34 -18.56 13.79
CA SER A 435 14.73 -17.59 14.82
C SER A 435 15.99 -16.78 14.46
N HIS A 436 15.83 -15.69 13.71
CA HIS A 436 16.83 -14.62 13.60
C HIS A 436 16.87 -13.64 14.81
N PRO A 437 15.79 -13.37 15.58
CA PRO A 437 15.87 -12.45 16.73
C PRO A 437 16.39 -13.09 18.04
N SER A 438 16.50 -14.43 18.12
CA SER A 438 17.16 -15.09 19.28
C SER A 438 18.67 -14.86 19.24
N ILE A 439 19.28 -14.94 18.05
CA ILE A 439 20.73 -14.76 17.86
C ILE A 439 21.15 -13.36 18.31
N SER A 440 20.40 -12.30 18.00
CA SER A 440 20.81 -10.95 18.41
C SER A 440 20.76 -10.73 19.93
N ASN A 441 19.77 -11.31 20.62
CA ASN A 441 19.70 -11.22 22.09
C ASN A 441 20.70 -12.14 22.77
N GLU A 442 20.97 -13.32 22.20
CA GLU A 442 22.04 -14.23 22.64
C GLU A 442 23.40 -13.58 22.45
N VAL A 443 23.70 -13.02 21.27
CA VAL A 443 24.95 -12.27 20.99
C VAL A 443 25.10 -11.07 21.92
N MET A 444 24.01 -10.36 22.25
CA MET A 444 24.08 -9.23 23.17
C MET A 444 24.27 -9.68 24.64
N ASN A 445 23.73 -10.82 25.03
CA ASN A 445 24.01 -11.42 26.33
C ASN A 445 25.44 -11.97 26.39
N ASP A 446 25.92 -12.60 25.33
CA ASP A 446 27.29 -13.08 25.19
C ASP A 446 28.28 -11.91 25.22
N ALA A 447 27.97 -10.79 24.57
CA ALA A 447 28.77 -9.56 24.65
C ALA A 447 28.85 -9.04 26.09
N LYS A 448 27.74 -9.02 26.83
CA LYS A 448 27.76 -8.65 28.26
C LYS A 448 28.57 -9.62 29.10
N ILE A 449 28.48 -10.92 28.82
CA ILE A 449 29.26 -11.94 29.52
C ILE A 449 30.76 -11.75 29.22
N VAL A 450 31.12 -11.41 27.99
CA VAL A 450 32.50 -11.11 27.59
C VAL A 450 33.02 -9.84 28.28
N ASP A 451 32.21 -8.78 28.36
CA ASP A 451 32.59 -7.56 29.09
C ASP A 451 32.80 -7.84 30.58
N GLU A 452 31.92 -8.64 31.21
CA GLU A 452 32.07 -9.03 32.61
C GLU A 452 33.29 -9.93 32.83
N LEU A 453 33.58 -10.81 31.88
CA LEU A 453 34.77 -11.67 31.91
C LEU A 453 36.04 -10.83 31.75
N SER A 454 36.06 -9.86 30.84
CA SER A 454 37.18 -8.93 30.66
C SER A 454 37.48 -8.18 31.96
N ALA A 455 36.43 -7.64 32.62
CA ALA A 455 36.58 -6.93 33.88
C ALA A 455 37.17 -7.84 35.00
N LYS A 456 36.75 -9.10 35.06
CA LYS A 456 37.31 -10.08 36.01
C LYS A 456 38.76 -10.44 35.69
N VAL A 457 39.13 -10.54 34.42
CA VAL A 457 40.51 -10.80 33.98
C VAL A 457 41.42 -9.62 34.32
N ASP A 458 40.97 -8.38 34.12
CA ASP A 458 41.72 -7.19 34.51
C ASP A 458 41.96 -7.14 36.03
N GLN A 459 40.94 -7.48 36.82
CA GLN A 459 41.07 -7.58 38.27
C GLN A 459 42.06 -8.67 38.69
N GLN A 460 42.08 -9.82 38.02
CA GLN A 460 43.08 -10.87 38.25
C GLN A 460 44.49 -10.42 37.87
N HIS A 461 44.64 -9.66 36.78
CA HIS A 461 45.93 -9.12 36.36
C HIS A 461 46.49 -8.13 37.38
N GLU A 462 45.64 -7.29 37.97
CA GLU A 462 46.02 -6.35 39.02
C GLU A 462 46.39 -7.06 40.34
N LEU A 463 45.63 -8.10 40.71
CA LEU A 463 45.97 -8.95 41.87
C LEU A 463 47.32 -9.66 41.66
N LEU A 464 47.58 -10.22 40.47
CA LEU A 464 48.87 -10.83 40.14
C LEU A 464 50.02 -9.82 40.22
N ARG A 465 49.82 -8.60 39.74
CA ARG A 465 50.80 -7.52 39.85
C ARG A 465 51.08 -7.18 41.31
N THR A 466 50.04 -7.14 42.14
CA THR A 466 50.16 -6.90 43.59
C THR A 466 50.86 -8.04 44.31
N ILE A 467 50.61 -9.30 43.90
CA ILE A 467 51.32 -10.48 44.40
C ILE A 467 52.81 -10.40 44.02
N ILE A 468 53.15 -10.07 42.77
CA ILE A 468 54.56 -9.91 42.35
C ILE A 468 55.24 -8.78 43.12
N GLN A 469 54.54 -7.67 43.38
CA GLN A 469 55.08 -6.55 44.17
C GLN A 469 55.26 -6.88 45.65
N SER A 470 54.39 -7.74 46.22
CA SER A 470 54.47 -8.16 47.62
C SER A 470 55.34 -9.40 47.83
N MET A 471 55.56 -10.20 46.79
CA MET A 471 56.53 -11.27 46.72
C MET A 471 57.92 -10.64 46.66
N LYS A 472 58.46 -10.32 47.85
CA LYS A 472 59.87 -9.96 48.00
C LYS A 472 60.70 -11.03 47.32
N ILE A 473 61.29 -10.70 46.17
CA ILE A 473 62.34 -11.50 45.54
C ILE A 473 63.52 -11.51 46.53
N GLN A 474 63.55 -12.50 47.41
CA GLN A 474 64.69 -12.84 48.27
C GLN A 474 65.51 -13.98 47.68
N MET A 475 65.37 -14.28 46.38
CA MET A 475 65.93 -15.50 45.79
C MET A 475 66.76 -15.27 44.52
N GLU A 476 67.38 -14.10 44.41
CA GLU A 476 68.32 -13.81 43.31
C GLU A 476 69.50 -12.92 43.75
N ALA A 477 69.92 -13.07 45.02
CA ALA A 477 71.13 -12.44 45.55
C ALA A 477 72.24 -13.45 45.89
N ASP A 478 71.99 -14.76 45.77
CA ASP A 478 73.01 -15.78 45.96
C ASP A 478 72.98 -16.74 44.77
N ILE A 479 74.17 -16.98 44.20
CA ILE A 479 74.50 -17.96 43.14
C ILE A 479 74.37 -17.41 41.70
N LEU A 480 75.39 -16.69 41.26
CA LEU A 480 76.25 -17.11 40.13
C LEU A 480 77.37 -16.09 39.93
N ASP A 481 78.59 -16.54 40.23
CA ASP A 481 79.85 -15.84 40.01
C ASP A 481 80.07 -15.43 38.54
N ASP A 482 80.88 -14.39 38.43
CA ASP A 482 81.31 -13.63 37.26
C ASP A 482 81.80 -14.44 36.03
N GLU A 483 81.73 -13.75 34.89
CA GLU A 483 82.44 -13.94 33.60
C GLU A 483 81.66 -14.45 32.37
N ASP A 484 80.56 -15.21 32.46
CA ASP A 484 79.91 -15.76 31.25
C ASP A 484 78.70 -14.97 30.69
N VAL A 485 78.19 -13.98 31.44
CA VAL A 485 76.98 -13.22 31.08
C VAL A 485 77.25 -12.13 30.05
N GLU A 486 78.45 -11.54 30.04
CA GLU A 486 78.79 -10.42 29.16
C GLU A 486 79.05 -10.85 27.71
N ALA A 487 79.53 -12.09 27.51
CA ALA A 487 79.69 -12.71 26.20
C ALA A 487 78.33 -13.04 25.54
N ARG A 488 77.32 -13.44 26.33
CA ARG A 488 75.95 -13.68 25.85
C ARG A 488 75.20 -12.38 25.54
N ARG A 489 75.41 -11.31 26.32
CA ARG A 489 74.76 -10.00 26.11
C ARG A 489 75.17 -9.35 24.78
N LYS A 490 76.44 -9.46 24.36
CA LYS A 490 76.93 -8.97 23.05
C LYS A 490 76.46 -9.78 21.84
N LYS A 491 75.97 -11.01 22.04
CA LYS A 491 75.38 -11.84 20.98
C LYS A 491 73.90 -11.55 20.78
N LEU A 492 73.18 -11.24 21.87
CA LEU A 492 71.75 -10.94 21.84
C LEU A 492 71.44 -9.53 21.34
N SER A 493 72.30 -8.53 21.63
CA SER A 493 72.11 -7.16 21.11
C SER A 493 72.21 -7.06 19.59
N ARG A 494 73.01 -7.92 18.95
CA ARG A 494 73.09 -8.01 17.47
C ARG A 494 71.87 -8.64 16.81
N PHE A 495 71.04 -9.35 17.56
CA PHE A 495 69.84 -10.01 17.02
C PHE A 495 68.59 -9.13 17.09
N VAL A 496 68.55 -8.16 18.02
CA VAL A 496 67.38 -7.30 18.25
C VAL A 496 67.31 -6.10 17.29
N ASP A 497 68.43 -5.69 16.68
CA ASP A 497 68.44 -4.59 15.69
C ASP A 497 67.84 -4.93 14.31
N ARG A 498 67.41 -6.18 14.08
CA ARG A 498 66.79 -6.61 12.82
C ARG A 498 65.26 -6.69 12.84
N SER A 499 64.61 -6.41 13.97
CA SER A 499 63.19 -6.68 14.17
C SER A 499 62.43 -5.47 14.74
N ARG A 500 62.24 -4.42 13.93
CA ARG A 500 61.25 -3.36 14.21
C ARG A 500 60.30 -3.22 13.02
N PRO A 501 58.97 -3.25 13.23
CA PRO A 501 58.03 -2.53 12.39
C PRO A 501 57.53 -1.26 13.11
N HIS A 502 57.57 -0.14 12.38
CA HIS A 502 56.99 1.14 12.75
C HIS A 502 55.46 1.08 12.71
N SER A 503 54.79 1.53 13.79
CA SER A 503 53.41 2.00 13.74
C SER A 503 53.39 3.54 13.78
N ARG A 504 52.65 4.16 12.87
CA ARG A 504 52.27 5.58 12.92
C ARG A 504 50.79 5.68 12.54
N PHE A 505 49.97 6.02 13.53
CA PHE A 505 48.69 6.70 13.35
C PHE A 505 48.95 8.21 13.49
N ALA A 506 48.40 9.02 12.58
CA ALA A 506 47.51 10.15 12.88
C ALA A 506 47.47 11.18 11.72
N ASP A 507 46.23 11.55 11.39
CA ASP A 507 45.74 12.87 10.94
C ASP A 507 46.33 13.57 9.71
N SER A 508 45.48 13.88 8.72
CA SER A 508 44.74 15.15 8.73
C SER A 508 43.99 15.42 7.41
N ARG A 509 43.13 16.44 7.49
CA ARG A 509 42.10 16.92 6.58
C ARG A 509 42.59 17.51 5.24
N SER A 510 41.63 17.50 4.31
CA SER A 510 41.20 18.58 3.39
C SER A 510 42.03 18.97 2.14
N HIS A 511 41.29 18.86 1.03
CA HIS A 511 41.19 19.73 -0.14
C HIS A 511 42.32 19.77 -1.18
N GLY A 512 41.98 19.27 -2.37
CA GLY A 512 41.90 20.12 -3.55
C GLY A 512 42.55 19.60 -4.84
N ILE A 513 41.72 19.55 -5.90
CA ILE A 513 41.97 20.20 -7.21
C ILE A 513 42.62 19.34 -8.34
N LEU A 514 41.84 19.20 -9.44
CA LEU A 514 42.19 18.92 -10.87
C LEU A 514 42.69 17.49 -11.18
N ASP A 515 42.53 16.89 -12.35
CA ASP A 515 41.73 17.07 -13.56
C ASP A 515 41.92 15.75 -14.35
N GLU A 516 41.00 15.47 -15.29
CA GLU A 516 41.18 14.69 -16.54
C GLU A 516 41.82 13.29 -16.51
N GLU A 517 41.02 12.24 -16.76
CA GLU A 517 40.71 11.72 -18.12
C GLU A 517 39.48 10.81 -18.09
#